data_AF-A0A1L9VHB4-F1
#
_entry.id   AF-A0A1L9VHB4-F1
#
_cell.length_a   1.000
_cell.length_b   1.000
_cell.length_c   1.000
_cell.angle_alpha   90.00
_cell.angle_beta   90.00
_cell.angle_gamma   90.00
#
_symmetry.space_group_name_H-M   'P 1'
#
loop_
_entity.id
_entity.type
_entity.pdbx_description
1 polymer ?
#
loop_
_entity_poly.entity_id
_entity_poly.type
_entity_poly.pdbx_seq_one_letter_code
_entity_poly.pdbx_strand_id
1 'polypeptide(L)'
;MDKRAVVHAYRHLYRQGLKALHYSVPARHVLLKTLRSGFRSSSPNDFDSQRIANTVRFLQQATDVAGLEHKILKNLMIIRYWEQPQVRKNARV
;
A
#
# COMPACT_ATOMS: atom_id res chain seq x y z
N MET A 1 -19.94 -10.42 6.82
CA MET A 1 -18.81 -9.48 6.82
C MET A 1 -19.31 -8.05 6.97
N ASP A 2 -18.77 -7.31 7.93
CA ASP A 2 -19.15 -5.91 8.14
C ASP A 2 -18.48 -5.02 7.08
N LYS A 3 -19.28 -4.49 6.14
CA LYS A 3 -18.82 -3.58 5.08
C LYS A 3 -18.11 -2.35 5.66
N ARG A 4 -18.50 -1.90 6.86
CA ARG A 4 -17.85 -0.76 7.53
C ARG A 4 -16.42 -1.12 7.91
N ALA A 5 -16.20 -2.31 8.48
CA ALA A 5 -14.86 -2.79 8.85
C ALA A 5 -13.90 -2.80 7.66
N VAL A 6 -14.35 -3.24 6.47
CA VAL A 6 -13.53 -3.24 5.24
C VAL A 6 -13.14 -1.81 4.83
N VAL A 7 -14.11 -0.88 4.86
CA VAL A 7 -13.86 0.53 4.52
C VAL A 7 -12.92 1.18 5.54
N HIS A 8 -13.08 0.88 6.84
CA HIS A 8 -12.17 1.36 7.88
C HIS A 8 -10.75 0.82 7.67
N ALA A 9 -10.60 -0.49 7.43
CA ALA A 9 -9.32 -1.12 7.12
C ALA A 9 -8.62 -0.43 5.93
N TYR A 10 -9.35 -0.23 4.82
CA TYR A 10 -8.83 0.48 3.66
C TYR A 10 -8.33 1.88 4.02
N ARG A 11 -9.13 2.66 4.76
CA ARG A 11 -8.78 4.04 5.16
C ARG A 11 -7.56 4.07 6.09
N HIS A 12 -7.47 3.15 7.04
CA HIS A 12 -6.34 3.05 7.96
C HIS A 12 -5.05 2.72 7.22
N LEU A 13 -5.07 1.70 6.36
CA LEU A 13 -3.90 1.34 5.54
C LEU A 13 -3.48 2.49 4.63
N TYR A 14 -4.43 3.16 3.98
CA TYR A 14 -4.11 4.26 3.09
C TYR A 14 -3.47 5.44 3.83
N ARG A 15 -4.06 5.87 4.94
CA ARG A 15 -3.52 7.00 5.73
C ARG A 15 -2.14 6.70 6.31
N GLN A 16 -1.95 5.51 6.88
CA GLN A 16 -0.65 5.14 7.45
C GLN A 16 0.41 4.96 6.36
N GLY A 17 0.07 4.34 5.23
CA GLY A 17 1.00 4.19 4.12
C GLY A 17 1.41 5.51 3.49
N LEU A 18 0.52 6.51 3.44
CA LEU A 18 0.88 7.87 3.00
C LEU A 18 1.91 8.53 3.93
N LYS A 19 1.72 8.39 5.25
CA LYS A 19 2.67 8.88 6.24
C LYS A 19 4.02 8.19 6.11
N ALA A 20 4.04 6.86 6.04
CA ALA A 20 5.26 6.08 5.88
C ALA A 20 6.07 6.44 4.62
N LEU A 21 5.39 6.88 3.56
CA LEU A 21 6.02 7.31 2.30
C LEU A 21 6.34 8.80 2.25
N HIS A 22 6.13 9.54 3.33
CA HIS A 22 6.23 11.01 3.40
C HIS A 22 5.50 11.71 2.24
N TYR A 23 4.35 11.16 1.82
CA TYR A 23 3.55 11.69 0.70
C TYR A 23 4.32 11.84 -0.64
N SER A 24 5.42 11.11 -0.82
CA SER A 24 6.29 11.21 -2.00
C SER A 24 5.61 10.75 -3.30
N VAL A 25 5.97 11.39 -4.40
CA VAL A 25 5.62 10.99 -5.78
C VAL A 25 6.83 10.23 -6.36
N PRO A 26 6.64 9.11 -7.07
CA PRO A 26 5.37 8.50 -7.50
C PRO A 26 4.72 7.56 -6.47
N ALA A 27 5.41 7.27 -5.36
CA ALA A 27 5.05 6.19 -4.43
C ALA A 27 3.61 6.28 -3.88
N ARG A 28 3.11 7.48 -3.53
CA ARG A 28 1.73 7.64 -3.04
C ARG A 28 0.65 7.18 -4.03
N HIS A 29 0.89 7.40 -5.33
CA HIS A 29 -0.06 7.00 -6.38
C HIS A 29 -0.01 5.50 -6.62
N VAL A 30 1.19 4.92 -6.55
CA VAL A 30 1.40 3.46 -6.61
C VAL A 30 0.71 2.76 -5.44
N LEU A 31 0.86 3.28 -4.23
CA LEU A 31 0.18 2.78 -3.03
C LEU A 31 -1.33 2.81 -3.20
N LEU A 32 -1.88 3.97 -3.62
CA LEU A 32 -3.32 4.13 -3.84
C LEU A 32 -3.83 3.09 -4.84
N LYS A 33 -3.15 2.93 -5.98
CA LYS A 33 -3.53 1.97 -7.02
C LYS A 33 -3.46 0.53 -6.51
N THR A 34 -2.42 0.19 -5.76
CA THR A 34 -2.22 -1.14 -5.16
C THR A 34 -3.36 -1.46 -4.20
N LEU A 35 -3.66 -0.56 -3.25
CA LEU A 35 -4.76 -0.76 -2.30
C LEU A 35 -6.12 -0.80 -3.01
N ARG A 36 -6.37 0.09 -3.98
CA ARG A 36 -7.62 0.10 -4.75
C ARG A 36 -7.82 -1.19 -5.53
N SER A 37 -6.75 -1.76 -6.10
CA SER A 37 -6.83 -3.03 -6.83
C SER A 37 -7.10 -4.17 -5.86
N GLY A 38 -6.32 -4.29 -4.77
CA GLY A 38 -6.49 -5.35 -3.78
C GLY A 38 -7.91 -5.38 -3.20
N PHE A 39 -8.38 -4.26 -2.65
CA PHE A 39 -9.71 -4.21 -2.03
C PHE A 39 -10.88 -4.35 -3.01
N ARG A 40 -10.69 -4.11 -4.30
CA ARG A 40 -11.75 -4.31 -5.32
C ARG A 40 -11.75 -5.71 -5.92
N SER A 41 -10.59 -6.33 -6.03
CA SER A 41 -10.45 -7.67 -6.62
C SER A 41 -10.62 -8.80 -5.61
N SER A 42 -10.44 -8.53 -4.31
CA SER A 42 -10.60 -9.53 -3.25
C SER A 42 -12.07 -9.84 -2.94
N SER A 43 -12.35 -11.11 -2.63
CA SER A 43 -13.66 -11.53 -2.14
C SER A 43 -13.86 -11.03 -0.70
N PRO A 44 -15.11 -10.76 -0.26
CA PRO A 44 -15.39 -10.44 1.14
C PRO A 44 -14.90 -11.51 2.13
N ASN A 45 -14.82 -12.78 1.71
CA ASN A 45 -14.32 -13.87 2.56
C ASN A 45 -12.80 -13.81 2.79
N ASP A 46 -12.06 -13.07 1.98
CA ASP A 46 -10.60 -12.90 2.12
C ASP A 46 -10.24 -11.85 3.18
N PHE A 47 -11.24 -11.19 3.77
CA PHE A 47 -11.02 -10.16 4.77
C PHE A 47 -10.59 -10.78 6.11
N ASP A 48 -9.31 -10.60 6.44
CA ASP A 48 -8.71 -11.01 7.69
C ASP A 48 -8.28 -9.77 8.50
N SER A 49 -9.01 -9.50 9.59
CA SER A 49 -8.74 -8.37 10.48
C SER A 49 -7.34 -8.40 11.11
N GLN A 50 -6.81 -9.59 11.41
CA GLN A 50 -5.49 -9.75 12.01
C GLN A 50 -4.39 -9.42 11.00
N ARG A 51 -4.54 -9.85 9.75
CA ARG A 51 -3.63 -9.49 8.66
C ARG A 51 -3.61 -7.98 8.39
N ILE A 52 -4.77 -7.34 8.43
CA ILE A 52 -4.86 -5.88 8.33
C ILE A 52 -4.13 -5.21 9.50
N ALA A 53 -4.36 -5.65 10.74
CA ALA A 53 -3.72 -5.08 11.92
C ALA A 53 -2.18 -5.21 11.86
N ASN A 54 -1.67 -6.37 11.43
CA ASN A 54 -0.23 -6.59 11.23
C ASN A 54 0.35 -5.64 10.18
N THR A 55 -0.38 -5.41 9.08
CA THR A 55 0.04 -4.49 8.03
C THR A 55 0.02 -3.04 8.51
N VAL A 56 -0.99 -2.63 9.28
CA VAL A 56 -1.03 -1.30 9.90
C VAL A 56 0.17 -1.09 10.83
N ARG A 57 0.51 -2.09 11.65
CA ARG A 57 1.69 -2.04 12.54
C ARG A 57 2.99 -1.89 11.76
N PHE A 58 3.15 -2.66 10.68
CA PHE A 58 4.29 -2.54 9.78
C PHE A 58 4.42 -1.11 9.19
N LEU A 59 3.30 -0.51 8.74
CA LEU A 59 3.30 0.85 8.20
C LEU A 59 3.60 1.91 9.27
N GLN A 60 3.16 1.71 10.51
CA GLN A 60 3.50 2.58 11.62
C GLN A 60 5.02 2.54 11.89
N GLN A 61 5.60 1.35 12.00
CA GLN A 61 7.05 1.19 12.16
C GLN A 61 7.85 1.81 11.00
N ALA A 62 7.36 1.68 9.77
CA ALA A 62 7.95 2.31 8.59
C ALA A 62 7.86 3.85 8.59
N THR A 63 6.99 4.44 9.42
CA THR A 63 6.85 5.89 9.59
C THR A 63 7.78 6.39 10.71
N ASP A 64 7.83 5.68 11.83
CA ASP A 64 8.50 6.16 13.04
C ASP A 64 10.03 6.11 12.94
N VAL A 65 10.56 5.10 12.24
CA VAL A 65 12.00 4.92 12.05
C VAL A 65 12.29 4.72 10.56
N ALA A 66 13.35 5.36 10.05
CA ALA A 66 13.91 5.07 8.72
C ALA A 66 14.66 3.71 8.68
N GLY A 67 14.03 2.70 9.27
CA GLY A 67 14.56 1.36 9.48
C GLY A 67 14.33 0.43 8.28
N LEU A 68 14.27 -0.86 8.57
CA LEU A 68 14.12 -1.88 7.55
C LEU A 68 12.74 -1.79 6.86
N GLU A 69 11.69 -1.56 7.64
CA GLU A 69 10.30 -1.47 7.17
C GLU A 69 10.13 -0.32 6.18
N HIS A 70 10.74 0.84 6.46
CA HIS A 70 10.75 1.98 5.55
C HIS A 70 11.46 1.63 4.23
N LYS A 71 12.63 0.99 4.29
CA LYS A 71 13.38 0.55 3.10
C LYS A 71 12.60 -0.48 2.29
N ILE A 72 11.99 -1.47 2.94
CA ILE A 72 11.14 -2.47 2.30
C ILE A 72 9.98 -1.78 1.58
N LEU A 73 9.25 -0.90 2.27
CA LEU A 73 8.09 -0.22 1.69
C LEU A 73 8.51 0.65 0.49
N LYS A 74 9.59 1.42 0.62
CA LYS A 74 10.12 2.27 -0.45
C LYS A 74 10.51 1.43 -1.68
N ASN A 75 11.27 0.35 -1.48
CA ASN A 75 11.70 -0.53 -2.56
C ASN A 75 10.50 -1.20 -3.23
N LEU A 76 9.52 -1.66 -2.46
CA LEU A 76 8.28 -2.23 -2.99
C LEU A 76 7.53 -1.23 -3.88
N MET A 77 7.43 0.04 -3.46
CA MET A 77 6.77 1.08 -4.26
C MET A 77 7.53 1.39 -5.55
N ILE A 78 8.86 1.38 -5.51
CA ILE A 78 9.70 1.58 -6.71
C ILE A 78 9.50 0.42 -7.69
N ILE A 79 9.59 -0.84 -7.23
CA ILE A 79 9.39 -2.03 -8.07
C ILE A 79 8.00 -1.98 -8.71
N ARG A 80 6.95 -1.77 -7.91
CA ARG A 80 5.57 -1.68 -8.41
C ARG A 80 5.35 -0.50 -9.36
N TYR A 81 6.11 0.59 -9.23
CA TYR A 81 6.06 1.69 -10.20
C TYR A 81 6.57 1.25 -11.57
N TRP A 82 7.73 0.59 -11.60
CA TRP A 82 8.35 0.10 -12.84
C TRP A 82 7.61 -1.07 -13.47
N GLU A 83 6.89 -1.88 -12.71
CA GLU A 83 6.05 -2.96 -13.23
C GLU A 83 4.82 -2.46 -14.02
N GLN A 84 4.46 -1.19 -13.86
CA GLN A 84 3.27 -0.64 -14.51
C GLN A 84 3.42 -0.67 -16.04
N PRO A 85 2.45 -1.25 -16.78
CA PRO A 85 2.55 -1.40 -18.23
C PRO A 85 2.84 -0.10 -18.97
N GLN A 86 2.21 1.01 -18.55
CA GLN A 86 2.43 2.35 -19.10
C GLN A 86 3.88 2.84 -18.91
N VAL A 87 4.51 2.58 -17.77
CA VAL A 87 5.91 2.98 -17.52
C VAL A 87 6.87 2.11 -18.33
N ARG A 88 6.61 0.79 -18.40
CA ARG A 88 7.42 -0.15 -19.19
C ARG A 88 7.37 0.13 -20.69
N LYS A 89 6.21 0.55 -21.21
CA LYS A 89 6.06 0.96 -22.61
C LYS A 89 6.91 2.19 -22.93
N ASN A 90 6.87 3.21 -22.07
CA ASN A 90 7.66 4.43 -22.25
C ASN A 90 9.18 4.18 -22.15
N ALA A 91 9.63 3.20 -21.36
CA ALA A 91 11.05 2.88 -21.21
C ALA A 91 11.63 2.05 -22.37
N ARG A 92 10.79 1.56 -23.29
CA ARG A 92 11.20 0.77 -24.47
C ARG A 92 11.20 1.59 -25.76
N VAL A 93 10.96 2.90 -25.67
CA VAL A 93 10.99 3.85 -26.80
C VAL A 93 12.35 4.54 -26.81
#